data_AF-A0A8K0J5B9-F1
#
_entry.id   AF-A0A8K0J5B9-F1
#
_cell.length_a   1.000
_cell.length_b   1.000
_cell.length_c   1.000
_cell.angle_alpha   90.00
_cell.angle_beta   90.00
_cell.angle_gamma   90.00
#
_symmetry.space_group_name_H-M   'P 1'
#
loop_
_entity.id
_entity.type
_entity.pdbx_description
1 polymer ?
#
loop_
_entity_poly.entity_id
_entity_poly.type
_entity_poly.pdbx_seq_one_letter_code
_entity_poly.pdbx_strand_id
1 'polypeptide(L)'
;MSISTTISLRQHAYKSGDPVKSSLDLSKHIWNSNGVISLSETDTDFFTGAIDVQLNGTLLSANLGNNKTRTDIDLNLFVANENGSLVFHKPSESLLLSGCCYLLEGKNKLQGLCMGLDGKYHFSEIDLDKHYKNSNGSFATGEDFSHSANYSYIKVSSKQVLLYAELHGKTFWREEDFYYLDEVDLAHNILIRNGEFRYEEQIRPYEPVPSVRIHPVSAPVSSLAMQLEDLLAPLSKLPIATSVGIVAEKQIAEGIEDPNVDEFDE
;
A
#
# COMPACT_ATOMS: atom_id res chain seq x y z
N MET A 1 5.64 -5.39 -46.72
CA MET A 1 4.83 -4.19 -46.40
C MET A 1 4.14 -4.46 -45.08
N SER A 2 4.57 -3.85 -43.98
CA SER A 2 3.81 -3.91 -42.72
C SER A 2 2.65 -2.93 -42.82
N ILE A 3 1.42 -3.45 -42.77
CA ILE A 3 0.23 -2.62 -42.57
C ILE A 3 0.26 -2.23 -41.10
N SER A 4 0.71 -1.01 -40.80
CA SER A 4 0.58 -0.45 -39.45
C SER A 4 -0.91 -0.29 -39.17
N THR A 5 -1.46 -1.22 -38.39
CA THR A 5 -2.84 -1.15 -37.93
C THR A 5 -2.80 -0.40 -36.61
N THR A 6 -3.55 0.71 -36.51
CA THR A 6 -3.62 1.53 -35.31
C THR A 6 -5.00 1.38 -34.69
N ILE A 7 -5.12 1.03 -33.40
CA ILE A 7 -6.39 1.15 -32.67
C ILE A 7 -6.44 2.60 -32.21
N SER A 8 -7.29 3.39 -32.86
CA SER A 8 -7.67 4.69 -32.33
C SER A 8 -8.96 4.54 -31.53
N LEU A 9 -8.88 4.71 -30.21
CA LEU A 9 -10.08 4.88 -29.40
C LEU A 9 -10.73 6.21 -29.77
N ARG A 10 -11.84 6.18 -30.51
CA ARG A 10 -12.61 7.37 -30.89
C ARG A 10 -13.85 7.45 -30.01
N GLN A 11 -13.80 8.28 -28.99
CA GLN A 11 -14.93 8.58 -28.13
C GLN A 11 -15.16 10.08 -28.05
N HIS A 12 -16.38 10.46 -27.63
CA HIS A 12 -16.66 11.82 -27.22
C HIS A 12 -15.96 12.05 -25.87
N ALA A 13 -14.85 12.77 -25.92
CA ALA A 13 -14.30 13.41 -24.73
C ALA A 13 -15.13 14.66 -24.44
N TYR A 14 -15.02 15.23 -23.24
CA TYR A 14 -15.77 16.43 -22.87
C TYR A 14 -14.83 17.55 -22.46
N LYS A 15 -15.00 18.71 -23.08
CA LYS A 15 -14.29 19.95 -22.75
C LYS A 15 -15.31 21.00 -22.37
N SER A 16 -15.27 21.47 -21.12
CA SER A 16 -16.24 22.45 -20.61
C SER A 16 -17.71 22.01 -20.75
N GLY A 17 -17.98 20.71 -20.73
CA GLY A 17 -19.31 20.13 -20.88
C GLY A 17 -19.71 19.80 -22.32
N ASP A 18 -18.97 20.28 -23.32
CA ASP A 18 -19.25 20.00 -24.72
C ASP A 18 -18.48 18.76 -25.21
N PRO A 19 -19.13 17.87 -26.00
CA PRO A 19 -18.46 16.71 -26.56
C PRO A 19 -17.46 17.12 -27.65
N VAL A 20 -16.19 16.77 -27.44
CA VAL A 20 -15.07 16.97 -28.36
C VAL A 20 -14.60 15.61 -28.89
N LYS A 21 -14.29 15.56 -30.20
CA LYS A 21 -13.68 14.36 -30.79
C LYS A 21 -12.23 14.24 -30.32
N SER A 22 -11.89 13.13 -29.70
CA SER A 22 -10.52 12.77 -29.34
C SER A 22 -10.19 11.38 -29.88
N SER A 23 -8.90 11.14 -30.11
CA SER A 23 -8.38 9.83 -30.48
C SER A 23 -7.13 9.50 -29.67
N LEU A 24 -7.09 8.31 -29.09
CA LEU A 24 -5.91 7.76 -28.41
C LEU A 24 -5.42 6.53 -29.17
N ASP A 25 -4.12 6.49 -29.48
CA ASP A 25 -3.48 5.34 -30.11
C ASP A 25 -3.08 4.32 -29.05
N LEU A 26 -3.87 3.25 -28.92
CA LEU A 26 -3.61 2.22 -27.91
C LEU A 26 -2.37 1.38 -28.22
N SER A 27 -1.91 1.31 -29.47
CA SER A 27 -0.75 0.47 -29.83
C SER A 27 0.56 0.91 -29.16
N LYS A 28 0.59 2.12 -28.61
CA LYS A 28 1.71 2.68 -27.83
C LYS A 28 1.65 2.37 -26.34
N HIS A 29 0.58 1.73 -25.89
CA HIS A 29 0.24 1.61 -24.48
C HIS A 29 -0.18 0.19 -24.08
N ILE A 30 -0.51 -0.66 -25.05
CA ILE A 30 -0.86 -2.06 -24.84
C ILE A 30 -0.04 -2.95 -25.77
N TRP A 31 0.33 -4.12 -25.26
CA TRP A 31 1.16 -5.14 -25.91
C TRP A 31 0.51 -6.51 -25.82
N ASN A 32 0.90 -7.42 -26.70
CA ASN A 32 0.52 -8.83 -26.63
C ASN A 32 1.69 -9.62 -26.04
N SER A 33 1.56 -10.07 -24.79
CA SER A 33 2.55 -10.89 -24.09
C SER A 33 2.03 -12.31 -23.96
N ASN A 34 2.55 -13.22 -24.79
CA ASN A 34 2.22 -14.65 -24.75
C ASN A 34 0.70 -14.97 -24.77
N GLY A 35 -0.08 -14.17 -25.52
CA GLY A 35 -1.52 -14.36 -25.60
C GLY A 35 -2.32 -13.67 -24.50
N VAL A 36 -1.73 -12.71 -23.79
CA VAL A 36 -2.36 -11.87 -22.76
C VAL A 36 -2.12 -10.40 -23.09
N ILE A 37 -3.11 -9.54 -22.82
CA ILE A 37 -2.95 -8.09 -22.92
C ILE A 37 -2.02 -7.63 -21.81
N SER A 38 -0.93 -6.95 -22.18
CA SER A 38 0.06 -6.41 -21.26
C SER A 38 0.19 -4.90 -21.43
N LEU A 39 0.57 -4.20 -20.35
CA LEU A 39 0.90 -2.76 -20.37
C LEU A 39 2.41 -2.51 -20.24
N SER A 40 3.20 -3.58 -20.31
CA SER A 40 4.66 -3.55 -20.31
C SER A 40 5.18 -3.50 -21.75
N GLU A 41 6.15 -2.61 -22.02
CA GLU A 41 6.81 -2.42 -23.32
C GLU A 41 7.73 -3.58 -23.73
N THR A 42 7.73 -4.68 -22.98
CA THR A 42 8.72 -5.76 -23.12
C THR A 42 8.45 -6.73 -24.25
N ASP A 43 7.26 -6.66 -24.88
CA ASP A 43 6.78 -7.68 -25.81
C ASP A 43 6.39 -7.11 -27.18
N THR A 44 5.84 -7.97 -28.03
CA THR A 44 5.39 -7.61 -29.38
C THR A 44 4.19 -6.66 -29.35
N ASP A 45 4.09 -5.81 -30.37
CA ASP A 45 2.93 -4.95 -30.63
C ASP A 45 1.62 -5.74 -30.46
N PHE A 46 0.62 -5.15 -29.80
CA PHE A 46 -0.67 -5.80 -29.51
C PHE A 46 -1.31 -6.49 -30.72
N PHE A 47 -1.23 -5.86 -31.90
CA PHE A 47 -1.82 -6.42 -33.12
C PHE A 47 -1.10 -7.65 -33.68
N THR A 48 0.13 -7.89 -33.24
CA THR A 48 0.89 -9.05 -33.69
C THR A 48 0.23 -10.31 -33.14
N GLY A 49 -0.48 -11.03 -34.02
CA GLY A 49 -1.21 -12.24 -33.65
C GLY A 49 -2.59 -12.02 -33.02
N ALA A 50 -3.07 -10.76 -32.93
CA ALA A 50 -4.42 -10.49 -32.45
C ALA A 50 -5.46 -10.73 -33.55
N ILE A 51 -6.54 -11.42 -33.18
CA ILE A 51 -7.68 -11.73 -34.05
C ILE A 51 -8.97 -11.27 -33.35
N ASP A 52 -9.98 -10.90 -34.13
CA ASP A 52 -11.30 -10.48 -33.62
C ASP A 52 -11.22 -9.34 -32.59
N VAL A 53 -10.36 -8.36 -32.86
CA VAL A 53 -10.23 -7.18 -32.00
C VAL A 53 -11.54 -6.38 -32.04
N GLN A 54 -12.16 -6.22 -30.88
CA GLN A 54 -13.44 -5.53 -30.71
C GLN A 54 -13.35 -4.55 -29.55
N LEU A 55 -14.00 -3.40 -29.71
CA LEU A 55 -14.21 -2.45 -28.62
C LEU A 55 -15.72 -2.35 -28.37
N ASN A 56 -16.17 -2.82 -27.21
CA ASN A 56 -17.56 -2.73 -26.78
C ASN A 56 -17.67 -1.77 -25.59
N GLY A 57 -18.05 -0.52 -25.86
CA GLY A 57 -18.00 0.54 -24.87
C GLY A 57 -16.54 0.83 -24.48
N THR A 58 -16.17 0.49 -23.26
CA THR A 58 -14.80 0.65 -22.72
C THR A 58 -14.04 -0.67 -22.67
N LEU A 59 -14.71 -1.81 -22.90
CA LEU A 59 -14.09 -3.12 -22.88
C LEU A 59 -13.44 -3.40 -24.24
N LEU A 60 -12.11 -3.45 -24.27
CA LEU A 60 -11.34 -3.92 -25.42
C LEU A 60 -11.19 -5.44 -25.29
N SER A 61 -11.58 -6.19 -26.32
CA SER A 61 -11.43 -7.64 -26.37
C SER A 61 -10.67 -8.08 -27.62
N ALA A 62 -9.87 -9.14 -27.51
CA ALA A 62 -9.20 -9.77 -28.64
C ALA A 62 -8.89 -11.25 -28.36
N ASN A 63 -8.82 -12.06 -29.41
CA ASN A 63 -8.27 -13.41 -29.35
C ASN A 63 -6.76 -13.33 -29.58
N LEU A 64 -5.97 -13.68 -28.56
CA LEU A 64 -4.51 -13.55 -28.57
C LEU A 64 -3.81 -14.91 -28.43
N GLY A 65 -2.56 -14.97 -28.89
CA GLY A 65 -1.69 -16.14 -28.78
C GLY A 65 -2.05 -17.29 -29.73
N ASN A 66 -1.24 -18.35 -29.69
CA ASN A 66 -1.40 -19.51 -30.60
C ASN A 66 -2.73 -20.24 -30.41
N ASN A 67 -3.22 -20.28 -29.16
CA ASN A 67 -4.47 -20.92 -28.80
C ASN A 67 -5.69 -20.02 -29.03
N LYS A 68 -5.48 -18.76 -29.49
CA LYS A 68 -6.53 -17.76 -29.69
C LYS A 68 -7.39 -17.57 -28.44
N THR A 69 -6.74 -17.49 -27.29
CA THR A 69 -7.42 -17.26 -26.01
C THR A 69 -8.08 -15.89 -26.06
N ARG A 70 -9.38 -15.83 -25.74
CA ARG A 70 -10.08 -14.56 -25.63
C ARG A 70 -9.58 -13.83 -24.38
N THR A 71 -9.17 -12.60 -24.59
CA THR A 71 -8.71 -11.69 -23.54
C THR A 71 -9.50 -10.40 -23.63
N ASP A 72 -9.67 -9.75 -22.49
CA ASP A 72 -10.35 -8.48 -22.38
C ASP A 72 -9.68 -7.57 -21.34
N ILE A 73 -9.78 -6.27 -21.57
CA ILE A 73 -9.28 -5.23 -20.68
C ILE A 73 -10.28 -4.06 -20.68
N ASP A 74 -10.65 -3.57 -19.50
CA ASP A 74 -11.50 -2.39 -19.38
C ASP A 74 -10.64 -1.12 -19.46
N LEU A 75 -10.81 -0.36 -20.55
CA LEU A 75 -10.07 0.86 -20.80
C LEU A 75 -10.41 1.98 -19.80
N ASN A 76 -11.53 1.91 -19.06
CA ASN A 76 -11.81 2.90 -18.00
C ASN A 76 -10.73 2.93 -16.91
N LEU A 77 -10.01 1.83 -16.74
CA LEU A 77 -8.94 1.73 -15.74
C LEU A 77 -7.66 2.44 -16.20
N PHE A 78 -7.51 2.68 -17.51
CA PHE A 78 -6.27 3.12 -18.11
C PHE A 78 -6.41 4.35 -19.00
N VAL A 79 -7.63 4.79 -19.31
CA VAL A 79 -7.88 5.92 -20.19
C VAL A 79 -8.75 6.92 -19.46
N ALA A 80 -8.21 8.12 -19.26
CA ALA A 80 -8.96 9.24 -18.69
C ALA A 80 -9.29 10.28 -19.77
N ASN A 81 -10.37 11.03 -19.54
CA ASN A 81 -10.65 12.25 -20.28
C ASN A 81 -10.08 13.45 -19.52
N GLU A 82 -8.97 13.98 -19.99
CA GLU A 82 -8.34 15.19 -19.47
C GLU A 82 -8.66 16.37 -20.39
N ASN A 83 -9.62 17.20 -19.99
CA ASN A 83 -9.99 18.45 -20.68
C ASN A 83 -10.31 18.26 -22.17
N GLY A 84 -11.05 17.20 -22.52
CA GLY A 84 -11.45 16.90 -23.88
C GLY A 84 -10.43 16.07 -24.68
N SER A 85 -9.37 15.59 -24.02
CA SER A 85 -8.36 14.70 -24.62
C SER A 85 -8.32 13.36 -23.88
N LEU A 86 -8.32 12.27 -24.64
CA LEU A 86 -8.14 10.93 -24.08
C LEU A 86 -6.65 10.71 -23.79
N VAL A 87 -6.31 10.43 -22.53
CA VAL A 87 -4.95 10.23 -22.05
C VAL A 87 -4.83 8.85 -21.45
N PHE A 88 -3.76 8.12 -21.79
CA PHE A 88 -3.49 6.81 -21.20
C PHE A 88 -2.72 6.98 -19.88
N HIS A 89 -3.24 6.39 -18.81
CA HIS A 89 -2.59 6.26 -17.51
C HIS A 89 -2.32 4.78 -17.24
N LYS A 90 -1.07 4.44 -16.95
CA LYS A 90 -0.78 3.14 -16.32
C LYS A 90 -1.37 3.16 -14.90
N PRO A 91 -1.84 2.02 -14.36
CA PRO A 91 -2.19 1.95 -12.95
C PRO A 91 -1.03 2.47 -12.15
N SER A 92 -1.33 3.28 -11.13
CA SER A 92 -0.27 3.79 -10.30
C SER A 92 0.46 2.62 -9.65
N GLU A 93 1.78 2.62 -9.67
CA GLU A 93 2.56 1.67 -8.86
C GLU A 93 2.41 1.96 -7.35
N SER A 94 1.65 3.01 -6.98
CA SER A 94 1.30 3.36 -5.62
C SER A 94 0.55 2.24 -4.92
N LEU A 95 1.08 1.84 -3.77
CA LEU A 95 0.42 0.95 -2.83
C LEU A 95 -1.02 1.43 -2.56
N LEU A 96 -1.21 2.73 -2.27
CA LEU A 96 -2.49 3.32 -1.85
C LEU A 96 -3.58 3.33 -2.93
N LEU A 97 -3.20 3.39 -4.20
CA LEU A 97 -4.14 3.53 -5.31
C LEU A 97 -4.47 2.19 -5.96
N SER A 98 -3.51 1.27 -5.94
CA SER A 98 -3.61 -0.02 -6.64
C SER A 98 -3.75 -1.20 -5.69
N GLY A 99 -3.79 -0.97 -4.37
CA GLY A 99 -3.91 -2.03 -3.37
C GLY A 99 -5.12 -1.86 -2.46
N CYS A 100 -5.57 -2.97 -1.87
CA CYS A 100 -6.62 -2.96 -0.85
C CYS A 100 -6.54 -4.20 0.05
N CYS A 101 -7.40 -4.23 1.09
CA CYS A 101 -7.53 -5.36 2.02
C CYS A 101 -6.21 -5.80 2.68
N TYR A 102 -5.38 -4.82 3.08
CA TYR A 102 -4.10 -5.13 3.71
C TYR A 102 -4.25 -5.82 5.06
N LEU A 103 -3.42 -6.83 5.28
CA LEU A 103 -3.31 -7.57 6.52
C LEU A 103 -1.83 -7.78 6.84
N LEU A 104 -1.48 -7.69 8.11
CA LEU A 104 -0.17 -8.13 8.59
C LEU A 104 -0.33 -9.54 9.19
N GLU A 105 0.19 -10.56 8.51
CA GLU A 105 0.26 -11.92 9.03
C GLU A 105 1.53 -12.06 9.88
N GLY A 106 1.37 -12.49 11.14
CA GLY A 106 2.48 -12.55 12.10
C GLY A 106 2.99 -11.16 12.47
N LYS A 107 4.30 -10.93 12.35
CA LYS A 107 4.94 -9.63 12.65
C LYS A 107 5.48 -8.91 11.41
N ASN A 108 5.72 -9.65 10.33
CA ASN A 108 6.56 -9.20 9.24
C ASN A 108 5.97 -9.47 7.85
N LYS A 109 4.88 -10.23 7.70
CA LYS A 109 4.36 -10.53 6.36
C LYS A 109 3.18 -9.64 6.01
N LEU A 110 3.39 -8.72 5.07
CA LEU A 110 2.29 -7.93 4.50
C LEU A 110 1.56 -8.75 3.44
N GLN A 111 0.26 -8.89 3.60
CA GLN A 111 -0.66 -9.49 2.63
C GLN A 111 -1.67 -8.46 2.16
N GLY A 112 -2.21 -8.65 0.95
CA GLY A 112 -3.26 -7.80 0.42
C GLY A 112 -3.64 -8.16 -1.00
N LEU A 113 -4.57 -7.38 -1.54
CA LEU A 113 -5.01 -7.48 -2.92
C LEU A 113 -4.38 -6.36 -3.74
N CYS A 114 -3.81 -6.70 -4.89
CA CYS A 114 -3.06 -5.80 -5.75
C CYS A 114 -3.67 -5.79 -7.16
N MET A 115 -3.89 -4.61 -7.71
CA MET A 115 -4.40 -4.44 -9.07
C MET A 115 -3.33 -4.87 -10.09
N GLY A 116 -3.67 -5.87 -10.90
CA GLY A 116 -2.90 -6.34 -12.02
C GLY A 116 -3.02 -5.44 -13.25
N LEU A 117 -2.17 -5.67 -14.24
CA LEU A 117 -2.29 -5.01 -15.54
C LEU A 117 -3.53 -5.48 -16.32
N ASP A 118 -4.11 -6.61 -15.92
CA ASP A 118 -5.40 -7.12 -16.40
C ASP A 118 -6.60 -6.40 -15.77
N GLY A 119 -6.36 -5.42 -14.89
CA GLY A 119 -7.40 -4.67 -14.19
C GLY A 119 -8.10 -5.47 -13.07
N LYS A 120 -7.64 -6.69 -12.77
CA LYS A 120 -8.19 -7.52 -11.69
C LYS A 120 -7.33 -7.42 -10.45
N TYR A 121 -7.92 -7.74 -9.30
CA TYR A 121 -7.18 -7.84 -8.05
C TYR A 121 -6.61 -9.24 -7.87
N HIS A 122 -5.30 -9.31 -7.62
CA HIS A 122 -4.56 -10.53 -7.33
C HIS A 122 -4.12 -10.53 -5.88
N PHE A 123 -4.14 -11.69 -5.24
CA PHE A 123 -3.54 -11.83 -3.92
C PHE A 123 -2.02 -11.70 -4.03
N SER A 124 -1.42 -10.91 -3.15
CA SER A 124 0.03 -10.77 -3.05
C SER A 124 0.48 -10.74 -1.60
N GLU A 125 1.70 -11.19 -1.36
CA GLU A 125 2.36 -11.11 -0.08
C GLU A 125 3.83 -10.69 -0.23
N ILE A 126 4.34 -9.98 0.76
CA ILE A 126 5.75 -9.59 0.85
C ILE A 126 6.25 -9.71 2.29
N ASP A 127 7.45 -10.25 2.43
CA ASP A 127 8.13 -10.41 3.71
C ASP A 127 8.93 -9.14 4.03
N LEU A 128 8.44 -8.37 5.00
CA LEU A 128 8.99 -7.09 5.42
C LEU A 128 10.34 -7.24 6.15
N ASP A 129 10.65 -8.42 6.71
CA ASP A 129 11.96 -8.66 7.33
C ASP A 129 13.09 -8.66 6.31
N LYS A 130 12.82 -8.82 5.02
CA LYS A 130 13.86 -8.71 3.98
C LYS A 130 14.25 -7.28 3.65
N HIS A 131 13.54 -6.31 4.21
CA HIS A 131 13.55 -4.93 3.74
C HIS A 131 13.62 -3.88 4.84
N TYR A 132 13.16 -4.23 6.05
CA TYR A 132 13.23 -3.39 7.22
C TYR A 132 14.04 -4.07 8.31
N LYS A 133 14.83 -3.25 9.01
CA LYS A 133 15.54 -3.60 10.25
C LYS A 133 15.14 -2.66 11.38
N ASN A 134 15.45 -3.09 12.60
CA ASN A 134 15.46 -2.22 13.75
C ASN A 134 16.86 -1.60 13.93
N SER A 135 16.91 -0.27 13.94
CA SER A 135 18.10 0.53 14.22
C SER A 135 17.93 1.28 15.54
N ASN A 136 18.15 0.58 16.65
CA ASN A 136 18.12 1.13 18.01
C ASN A 136 16.77 1.74 18.42
N GLY A 137 15.68 1.01 18.19
CA GLY A 137 14.32 1.45 18.50
C GLY A 137 13.64 2.22 17.38
N SER A 138 14.19 2.18 16.16
CA SER A 138 13.61 2.85 15.01
C SER A 138 13.69 2.00 13.75
N PHE A 139 12.68 2.09 12.88
CA PHE A 139 12.69 1.46 11.58
C PHE A 139 13.77 2.06 10.68
N ALA A 140 14.51 1.18 10.01
CA ALA A 140 15.46 1.56 8.97
C ALA A 140 15.42 0.54 7.83
N THR A 141 15.91 0.90 6.65
CA THR A 141 16.14 -0.07 5.58
C THR A 141 17.19 -1.09 6.02
N GLY A 142 16.93 -2.38 5.79
CA GLY A 142 17.81 -3.48 6.16
C GLY A 142 17.05 -4.79 6.28
N GLU A 143 17.52 -5.69 7.13
CA GLU A 143 16.88 -7.00 7.33
C GLU A 143 16.59 -7.27 8.82
N ASP A 144 15.62 -8.15 9.08
CA ASP A 144 15.32 -8.78 10.36
C ASP A 144 14.80 -7.85 11.49
N PHE A 145 13.92 -6.89 11.20
CA PHE A 145 13.35 -6.07 12.28
C PHE A 145 12.52 -6.89 13.28
N SER A 146 11.79 -7.91 12.82
CA SER A 146 10.79 -8.62 13.63
C SER A 146 11.38 -9.38 14.82
N HIS A 147 12.65 -9.78 14.72
CA HIS A 147 13.41 -10.42 15.80
C HIS A 147 13.50 -9.57 17.06
N SER A 148 13.47 -8.25 16.88
CA SER A 148 13.61 -7.25 17.94
C SER A 148 12.34 -6.42 18.15
N ALA A 149 11.25 -6.81 17.48
CA ALA A 149 9.97 -6.11 17.50
C ALA A 149 8.94 -6.84 18.37
N ASN A 150 8.17 -6.07 19.11
CA ASN A 150 6.95 -6.49 19.79
C ASN A 150 5.74 -5.76 19.19
N TYR A 151 4.55 -6.35 19.33
CA TYR A 151 3.26 -5.76 18.96
C TYR A 151 3.24 -5.03 17.60
N SER A 152 3.56 -5.75 16.53
CA SER A 152 3.49 -5.21 15.17
C SER A 152 2.06 -5.20 14.64
N TYR A 153 1.64 -4.11 14.02
CA TYR A 153 0.33 -4.00 13.36
C TYR A 153 0.36 -2.99 12.23
N ILE A 154 -0.62 -3.07 11.33
CA ILE A 154 -0.78 -2.15 10.21
C ILE A 154 -1.94 -1.21 10.45
N LYS A 155 -1.79 0.06 10.06
CA LYS A 155 -2.85 1.05 10.06
C LYS A 155 -2.99 1.64 8.66
N VAL A 156 -4.17 1.46 8.08
CA VAL A 156 -4.47 1.90 6.72
C VAL A 156 -5.33 3.15 6.77
N SER A 157 -4.98 4.15 5.96
CA SER A 157 -5.77 5.35 5.75
C SER A 157 -5.82 5.71 4.26
N SER A 158 -6.58 6.74 3.88
CA SER A 158 -6.62 7.21 2.49
C SER A 158 -5.32 7.85 2.00
N LYS A 159 -4.35 8.10 2.90
CA LYS A 159 -3.10 8.80 2.57
C LYS A 159 -1.84 7.99 2.84
N GLN A 160 -1.93 6.94 3.66
CA GLN A 160 -0.77 6.23 4.20
C GLN A 160 -1.11 4.79 4.54
N VAL A 161 -0.10 3.92 4.44
CA VAL A 161 -0.13 2.53 4.93
C VAL A 161 1.00 2.38 5.94
N LEU A 162 0.69 2.59 7.22
CA LEU A 162 1.70 2.63 8.28
C LEU A 162 1.88 1.25 8.92
N LEU A 163 3.13 0.80 9.01
CA LEU A 163 3.54 -0.29 9.88
C LEU A 163 3.96 0.29 11.24
N TYR A 164 3.34 -0.18 12.31
CA TYR A 164 3.72 0.11 13.68
C TYR A 164 4.42 -1.09 14.30
N ALA A 165 5.41 -0.85 15.16
CA ALA A 165 5.97 -1.86 16.05
C ALA A 165 6.62 -1.23 17.28
N GLU A 166 6.68 -1.99 18.37
CA GLU A 166 7.54 -1.70 19.52
C GLU A 166 8.93 -2.29 19.28
N LEU A 167 9.90 -1.44 18.97
CA LEU A 167 11.24 -1.84 18.57
C LEU A 167 12.22 -1.73 19.75
N HIS A 168 13.01 -2.78 19.98
CA HIS A 168 14.04 -2.79 21.01
C HIS A 168 15.13 -1.74 20.71
N GLY A 169 15.47 -0.93 21.71
CA GLY A 169 16.54 0.06 21.61
C GLY A 169 17.38 0.09 22.88
N LYS A 170 18.65 0.46 22.70
CA LYS A 170 19.62 0.65 23.78
C LYS A 170 19.73 2.14 24.09
N THR A 171 19.78 2.47 25.37
CA THR A 171 20.17 3.81 25.83
C THR A 171 21.63 3.79 26.25
N PHE A 172 22.39 4.83 25.93
CA PHE A 172 23.83 4.89 26.25
C PHE A 172 24.12 4.88 27.76
N TRP A 173 23.12 5.21 28.59
CA TRP A 173 23.31 5.48 30.03
C TRP A 173 22.64 4.46 30.96
N ARG A 174 21.91 3.46 30.44
CA ARG A 174 21.27 2.42 31.26
C ARG A 174 21.42 1.04 30.60
N GLU A 175 21.70 0.03 31.42
CA GLU A 175 21.75 -1.38 31.01
C GLU A 175 20.36 -2.01 30.81
N GLU A 176 19.29 -1.25 31.02
CA GLU A 176 17.91 -1.72 30.87
C GLU A 176 17.50 -1.73 29.39
N ASP A 177 16.78 -2.79 28.99
CA ASP A 177 16.17 -2.90 27.68
C ASP A 177 14.95 -1.96 27.59
N PHE A 178 14.92 -1.10 26.56
CA PHE A 178 13.78 -0.23 26.29
C PHE A 178 13.15 -0.59 24.95
N TYR A 179 11.83 -0.44 24.87
CA TYR A 179 11.08 -0.55 23.63
C TYR A 179 10.54 0.81 23.24
N TYR A 180 10.73 1.17 21.98
CA TYR A 180 10.24 2.41 21.39
C TYR A 180 9.13 2.05 20.42
N LEU A 181 7.97 2.70 20.55
CA LEU A 181 6.95 2.63 19.53
C LEU A 181 7.41 3.48 18.35
N ASP A 182 7.60 2.85 17.19
CA ASP A 182 7.95 3.55 15.96
C ASP A 182 7.01 3.15 14.82
N GLU A 183 7.00 3.96 13.76
CA GLU A 183 6.17 3.77 12.58
C GLU A 183 6.94 4.01 11.27
N VAL A 184 6.59 3.27 10.22
CA VAL A 184 7.10 3.50 8.87
C VAL A 184 5.97 3.43 7.85
N ASP A 185 5.94 4.38 6.91
CA ASP A 185 4.97 4.39 5.81
C ASP A 185 5.45 3.47 4.69
N LEU A 186 4.76 2.33 4.55
CA LEU A 186 5.09 1.30 3.57
C LEU A 186 4.88 1.79 2.14
N ALA A 187 4.00 2.77 1.92
CA ALA A 187 3.72 3.30 0.58
C ALA A 187 4.93 4.03 -0.04
N HIS A 188 5.96 4.36 0.75
CA HIS A 188 7.19 4.95 0.22
C HIS A 188 8.07 3.94 -0.53
N ASN A 189 8.18 2.70 -0.04
CA ASN A 189 9.11 1.72 -0.60
C ASN A 189 8.44 0.45 -1.13
N ILE A 190 7.16 0.23 -0.83
CA ILE A 190 6.42 -0.90 -1.38
C ILE A 190 5.52 -0.37 -2.49
N LEU A 191 5.72 -0.92 -3.67
CA LEU A 191 4.97 -0.63 -4.88
C LEU A 191 4.12 -1.84 -5.27
N ILE A 192 3.12 -1.60 -6.10
CA ILE A 192 2.35 -2.64 -6.77
C ILE A 192 2.73 -2.69 -8.23
N ARG A 193 3.27 -3.83 -8.67
CA ARG A 193 3.63 -4.08 -10.06
C ARG A 193 3.00 -5.37 -10.53
N ASN A 194 2.13 -5.25 -11.54
CA ASN A 194 1.44 -6.38 -12.15
C ASN A 194 0.75 -7.31 -11.12
N GLY A 195 0.02 -6.73 -10.17
CA GLY A 195 -0.72 -7.50 -9.17
C GLY A 195 0.15 -8.06 -8.05
N GLU A 196 1.40 -7.62 -7.92
CA GLU A 196 2.32 -8.08 -6.87
C GLU A 196 2.94 -6.92 -6.09
N PHE A 197 3.12 -7.11 -4.78
CA PHE A 197 3.96 -6.24 -3.96
C PHE A 197 5.43 -6.36 -4.37
N ARG A 198 6.10 -5.22 -4.51
CA ARG A 198 7.53 -5.13 -4.80
C ARG A 198 8.15 -4.08 -3.90
N TYR A 199 9.26 -4.44 -3.24
CA TYR A 199 10.06 -3.47 -2.50
C TYR A 199 11.05 -2.79 -3.44
N GLU A 200 11.06 -1.47 -3.42
CA GLU A 200 12.02 -0.63 -4.14
C GLU A 200 12.53 0.43 -3.18
N GLU A 201 13.84 0.39 -2.94
CA GLU A 201 14.50 1.41 -2.15
C GLU A 201 14.44 2.72 -2.94
N GLN A 202 13.65 3.68 -2.45
CA GLN A 202 13.69 5.01 -3.03
C GLN A 202 15.02 5.65 -2.67
N ILE A 203 15.82 5.91 -3.71
CA ILE A 203 16.97 6.80 -3.63
C ILE A 203 16.40 8.18 -3.35
N ARG A 204 16.22 8.51 -2.07
CA ARG A 204 15.92 9.88 -1.68
C ARG A 204 17.05 10.72 -2.26
N PRO A 205 16.76 11.71 -3.13
CA PRO A 205 17.79 12.66 -3.51
C PRO A 205 18.37 13.20 -2.21
N TYR A 206 19.69 13.13 -2.06
CA TYR A 206 20.37 13.58 -0.85
C TYR A 206 19.97 15.03 -0.59
N GLU A 207 19.01 15.24 0.31
CA GLU A 207 18.77 16.55 0.86
C GLU A 207 19.87 16.75 1.89
N PRO A 208 20.84 17.66 1.64
CA PRO A 208 21.88 17.93 2.62
C PRO A 208 21.18 18.29 3.92
N VAL A 209 21.38 17.46 4.94
CA VAL A 209 20.85 17.70 6.28
C VAL A 209 21.28 19.13 6.63
N PRO A 210 20.34 20.07 6.85
CA PRO A 210 20.72 21.43 7.18
C PRO A 210 21.65 21.34 8.37
N SER A 211 22.88 21.83 8.19
CA SER A 211 23.92 21.72 9.20
C SER A 211 23.35 22.35 10.47
N VAL A 212 23.00 21.53 11.45
CA VAL A 212 22.53 22.00 12.74
C VAL A 212 23.70 22.76 13.34
N ARG A 213 23.70 24.09 13.21
CA ARG A 213 24.59 24.95 13.98
C ARG A 213 24.15 24.77 15.41
N ILE A 214 24.83 23.86 16.11
CA ILE A 214 24.72 23.74 17.55
C ILE A 214 25.32 25.04 18.10
N HIS A 215 24.48 26.05 18.29
CA HIS A 215 24.84 27.18 19.11
C HIS A 215 25.00 26.62 20.53
N PRO A 216 26.18 26.74 21.16
CA PRO A 216 26.34 26.33 22.54
C PRO A 216 25.36 27.15 23.39
N VAL A 217 24.32 26.49 23.90
CA VAL A 217 23.40 27.09 24.86
C VAL A 217 24.16 27.15 26.19
N SER A 218 24.87 28.25 26.44
CA SER A 218 25.37 28.56 27.79
C SER A 218 24.22 29.14 28.62
N ALA A 219 23.18 28.34 28.88
CA ALA A 219 22.21 28.68 29.90
C ALA A 219 22.74 28.15 31.25
N PRO A 220 22.90 29.00 32.27
CA PRO A 220 23.25 28.52 33.60
C PRO A 220 22.13 27.62 34.14
N VAL A 221 22.52 26.42 34.59
CA VAL A 221 21.66 25.34 35.11
C VAL A 221 20.78 25.79 36.28
N SER A 222 21.05 26.95 36.89
CA SER A 222 20.28 27.51 37.99
C SER A 222 18.92 28.11 37.61
N SER A 223 18.61 28.33 36.32
CA SER A 223 17.32 28.94 35.92
C SER A 223 16.17 27.95 35.69
N LEU A 224 16.46 26.66 35.48
CA LEU A 224 15.43 25.65 35.19
C LEU A 224 14.81 25.04 36.45
N ALA A 225 15.51 25.07 37.59
CA ALA A 225 15.00 24.56 38.85
C ALA A 225 13.82 25.40 39.39
N MET A 226 13.82 26.72 39.17
CA MET A 226 12.73 27.59 39.61
C MET A 226 11.44 27.43 38.79
N GLN A 227 11.53 27.04 37.51
CA GLN A 227 10.33 26.91 36.67
C GLN A 227 9.58 25.59 36.88
N LEU A 228 10.25 24.56 37.42
CA LEU A 228 9.62 23.27 37.68
C LEU A 228 8.75 23.27 38.94
N GLU A 229 9.13 24.02 39.99
CA GLU A 229 8.33 24.12 41.21
C GLU A 229 7.02 24.91 41.00
N ASP A 230 7.05 25.98 40.21
CA ASP A 230 5.84 26.78 39.88
C ASP A 230 4.83 26.02 39.00
N LEU A 231 5.28 25.06 38.20
CA LEU A 231 4.42 24.20 37.38
C LEU A 231 3.79 23.04 38.15
N LEU A 232 4.37 22.61 39.28
CA LEU A 232 3.87 21.50 40.10
C LEU A 232 2.90 21.95 41.21
N ALA A 233 2.90 23.23 41.59
CA ALA A 233 2.01 23.79 42.61
C ALA A 233 0.49 23.53 42.37
N PRO A 234 -0.05 23.58 41.13
CA PRO A 234 -1.49 23.39 40.89
C PRO A 234 -1.96 21.94 41.02
N LEU A 235 -1.07 20.95 40.86
CA LEU A 235 -1.44 19.52 40.86
C LEU A 235 -1.74 18.99 42.27
N SER A 236 -1.31 19.69 43.32
CA SER A 236 -1.58 19.34 44.72
C SER A 236 -3.02 19.62 45.19
N LYS A 237 -3.85 20.26 44.37
CA LYS A 237 -5.23 20.66 44.73
C LYS A 237 -6.33 19.83 44.04
N LEU A 238 -5.98 18.80 43.28
CA LEU A 238 -7.00 17.94 42.65
C LEU A 238 -7.63 17.01 43.70
N PRO A 239 -8.97 16.99 43.85
CA PRO A 239 -9.64 16.09 44.76
C PRO A 239 -9.44 14.65 44.31
N ILE A 240 -8.98 13.81 45.24
CA ILE A 240 -8.83 12.36 45.05
C ILE A 240 -10.22 11.78 44.80
N ALA A 241 -10.50 11.41 43.55
CA ALA A 241 -11.73 10.74 43.19
C ALA A 241 -11.75 9.34 43.82
N THR A 242 -12.67 9.14 44.76
CA THR A 242 -12.93 7.87 45.44
C THR A 242 -13.35 6.82 44.41
N SER A 243 -12.71 5.65 44.51
CA SER A 243 -12.93 4.45 43.70
C SER A 243 -14.41 4.06 43.58
N VAL A 244 -14.93 4.00 42.36
CA VAL A 244 -16.15 3.28 42.04
C VAL A 244 -15.74 1.89 41.52
N GLY A 245 -16.05 0.87 42.32
CA GLY A 245 -15.85 -0.52 41.94
C GLY A 245 -16.80 -0.91 40.81
N ILE A 246 -16.24 -1.47 39.75
CA ILE A 246 -17.01 -2.17 38.73
C ILE A 246 -16.84 -3.67 39.01
N VAL A 247 -17.91 -4.24 39.53
CA VAL A 247 -18.14 -5.69 39.60
C VAL A 247 -18.53 -6.13 38.20
N ALA A 248 -17.68 -6.93 37.55
CA ALA A 248 -18.08 -7.68 36.36
C ALA A 248 -18.58 -9.04 36.81
N GLU A 249 -19.90 -9.19 36.87
CA GLU A 249 -20.57 -10.47 37.08
C GLU A 249 -20.41 -11.38 35.87
N LYS A 250 -20.02 -12.60 36.21
CA LYS A 250 -19.94 -13.79 35.38
C LYS A 250 -21.34 -14.37 35.23
N GLN A 251 -21.87 -14.47 34.01
CA GLN A 251 -22.93 -15.43 33.70
C GLN A 251 -22.54 -16.30 32.52
N ILE A 252 -22.47 -17.59 32.84
CA ILE A 252 -22.36 -18.77 31.97
C ILE A 252 -23.78 -19.36 31.92
N ALA A 253 -24.20 -19.79 30.73
CA ALA A 253 -25.32 -20.70 30.38
C ALA A 253 -26.07 -20.09 29.18
N GLU A 254 -26.49 -20.76 28.13
CA GLU A 254 -26.56 -22.17 27.72
C GLU A 254 -26.98 -22.13 26.22
N GLY A 255 -26.72 -23.21 25.46
CA GLY A 255 -27.47 -23.48 24.23
C GLY A 255 -26.68 -23.40 22.92
N ILE A 256 -25.94 -24.46 22.61
CA ILE A 256 -25.72 -24.86 21.22
C ILE A 256 -26.30 -26.27 21.10
N GLU A 257 -27.46 -26.36 20.47
CA GLU A 257 -28.03 -27.60 19.97
C GLU A 257 -27.27 -28.01 18.70
N ASP A 258 -26.88 -29.27 18.66
CA ASP A 258 -26.18 -29.94 17.57
C ASP A 258 -27.23 -30.72 16.76
N PRO A 259 -27.46 -30.43 15.46
CA PRO A 259 -28.21 -31.34 14.61
C PRO A 259 -27.36 -31.76 13.41
N ASN A 260 -26.89 -33.01 13.44
CA ASN A 260 -27.06 -34.00 12.36
C ASN A 260 -26.03 -35.12 12.48
N VAL A 261 -26.48 -36.21 13.11
CA VAL A 261 -25.98 -37.56 12.84
C VAL A 261 -27.13 -38.26 12.15
N ASP A 262 -27.02 -38.45 10.83
CA ASP A 262 -27.76 -39.50 10.14
C ASP A 262 -26.72 -40.50 9.60
N GLU A 263 -26.64 -41.61 10.31
CA GLU A 263 -26.06 -42.87 9.85
C GLU A 263 -26.90 -43.40 8.68
N PHE A 264 -26.25 -43.75 7.58
CA PHE A 264 -26.80 -44.69 6.61
C PHE A 264 -25.87 -45.90 6.55
N ASP A 265 -26.32 -46.99 7.17
CA ASP A 265 -25.89 -48.34 6.88
C ASP A 265 -26.72 -48.88 5.70
N GLU A 266 -26.03 -49.36 4.65
CA GLU A 266 -26.35 -50.58 3.87
C GLU A 266 -25.14 -51.00 3.02
#